data_AF-A0A652YYX3-F1
#
_entry.id   AF-A0A652YYX3-F1
#
_cell.length_a   1.000
_cell.length_b   1.000
_cell.length_c   1.000
_cell.angle_alpha   90.00
_cell.angle_beta   90.00
_cell.angle_gamma   90.00
#
_symmetry.space_group_name_H-M   'P 1'
#
loop_
_entity.id
_entity.type
_entity.pdbx_description
1 polymer ?
#
loop_
_entity_poly.entity_id
_entity_poly.type
_entity_poly.pdbx_seq_one_letter_code
_entity_poly.pdbx_strand_id
1 'polypeptide(L)'
;MTKTQVLALLDALLAFYRKYAVYPTEHHYTVLLAWAAHSYVYEEFDTSPRLFLDSAVPGCGKTRTLELLDETARSPLMAFSASPAALIRTIDKGGRTILMDEIDTLYNKNGGNGSEDVTAVVNAGYKNGARVPRCVGQGMDIDVVELDAYAPMALAGLHSNVPEALRSRSIHFRMKKRKPSEVVSPFYRRDVTEEAQPLRDGLEEWLEPLREEVRAARPRMPKGVEDRAAEVWEPLLVIADLAGGEWPQRTRDACKHFVFAKSGYARPIGIDLLEDLQRVFNGADKMASTDIVTALVAIPDAGWNDIRGSFLNQAALANLLRPFDVRPKTIRLPGGVTAKGYVVTGEGGLSEAWERNLRPDDEDEQGHSELSPAPIPSEPVTAVTPVTPQVKARKSVTAPVTPPKSVTAPVTPPVTKKMPSTSTVTPVTAVTPSQGMGGKKAAKAWLLEQEATA
;
A
#
# COMPACT_ATOMS: atom_id res chain seq x y z
N MET A 1 -10.19 25.11 -16.41
CA MET A 1 -9.86 24.26 -17.58
C MET A 1 -11.10 23.72 -18.31
N THR A 2 -11.11 23.71 -19.66
CA THR A 2 -12.16 23.07 -20.48
C THR A 2 -11.92 21.56 -20.63
N LYS A 3 -12.95 20.78 -20.97
CA LYS A 3 -12.80 19.32 -21.18
C LYS A 3 -11.73 18.95 -22.20
N THR A 4 -11.64 19.67 -23.32
CA THR A 4 -10.61 19.43 -24.35
C THR A 4 -9.20 19.67 -23.82
N GLN A 5 -9.00 20.70 -22.99
CA GLN A 5 -7.71 20.97 -22.35
C GLN A 5 -7.35 19.87 -21.35
N VAL A 6 -8.31 19.37 -20.57
CA VAL A 6 -8.10 18.23 -19.66
C VAL A 6 -7.64 17.00 -20.42
N LEU A 7 -8.31 16.62 -21.52
CA LEU A 7 -7.91 15.46 -22.32
C LEU A 7 -6.49 15.62 -22.89
N ALA A 8 -6.16 16.81 -23.41
CA ALA A 8 -4.81 17.09 -23.90
C ALA A 8 -3.74 17.04 -22.80
N LEU A 9 -4.06 17.50 -21.58
CA LEU A 9 -3.18 17.38 -20.41
C LEU A 9 -2.91 15.91 -20.08
N LEU A 10 -3.95 15.07 -20.07
CA LEU A 10 -3.79 13.64 -19.76
C LEU A 10 -3.01 12.90 -20.86
N ASP A 11 -3.22 13.25 -22.12
CA ASP A 11 -2.41 12.72 -23.24
C ASP A 11 -0.95 13.13 -23.13
N ALA A 12 -0.67 14.39 -22.73
CA ALA A 12 0.68 14.88 -22.50
C ALA A 12 1.37 14.16 -21.32
N LEU A 13 0.65 13.92 -20.22
CA LEU A 13 1.14 13.17 -19.07
C LEU A 13 1.41 11.70 -19.43
N LEU A 14 0.54 11.08 -20.23
CA LEU A 14 0.77 9.73 -20.78
C LEU A 14 2.03 9.67 -21.64
N ALA A 15 2.21 10.64 -22.55
CA ALA A 15 3.39 10.75 -23.40
C ALA A 15 4.67 10.95 -22.56
N PHE A 16 4.61 11.79 -21.53
CA PHE A 16 5.70 12.01 -20.58
C PHE A 16 6.14 10.70 -19.89
N TYR A 17 5.20 9.92 -19.34
CA TYR A 17 5.56 8.65 -18.71
C TYR A 17 6.15 7.65 -19.71
N ARG A 18 5.56 7.53 -20.90
CA ARG A 18 6.05 6.63 -21.97
C ARG A 18 7.45 7.00 -22.45
N LYS A 19 7.79 8.29 -22.45
CA LYS A 19 9.11 8.78 -22.83
C LYS A 19 10.22 8.25 -21.92
N TYR A 20 9.96 8.13 -20.62
CA TYR A 20 11.00 7.83 -19.62
C TYR A 20 10.92 6.44 -18.99
N ALA A 21 9.80 5.72 -19.14
CA ALA A 21 9.59 4.40 -18.57
C ALA A 21 8.76 3.48 -19.48
N VAL A 22 9.09 2.19 -19.42
CA VAL A 22 8.32 1.11 -20.04
C VAL A 22 7.69 0.24 -18.97
N TYR A 23 6.38 0.08 -19.03
CA TYR A 23 5.61 -0.76 -18.11
C TYR A 23 5.12 -2.04 -18.80
N PRO A 24 4.78 -3.08 -18.02
CA PRO A 24 4.33 -4.36 -18.58
C PRO A 24 3.07 -4.27 -19.45
N THR A 25 2.15 -3.35 -19.14
CA THR A 25 0.88 -3.16 -19.87
C THR A 25 0.46 -1.69 -19.89
N GLU A 26 -0.41 -1.33 -20.83
CA GLU A 26 -1.00 0.02 -20.95
C GLU A 26 -1.78 0.46 -19.70
N HIS A 27 -2.32 -0.49 -18.95
CA HIS A 27 -3.04 -0.23 -17.70
C HIS A 27 -2.15 0.42 -16.63
N HIS A 28 -0.84 0.16 -16.63
CA HIS A 28 0.08 0.76 -15.67
C HIS A 28 0.20 2.28 -15.88
N TYR A 29 0.27 2.73 -17.13
CA TYR A 29 0.31 4.16 -17.44
C TYR A 29 -0.99 4.85 -17.03
N THR A 30 -2.13 4.21 -17.30
CA THR A 30 -3.45 4.72 -16.91
C THR A 30 -3.53 4.91 -15.39
N VAL A 31 -3.08 3.91 -14.61
CA VAL A 31 -3.04 4.01 -13.15
C VAL A 31 -2.08 5.09 -12.68
N LEU A 32 -0.87 5.19 -13.23
CA LEU A 32 0.10 6.21 -12.80
C LEU A 32 -0.41 7.62 -12.97
N LEU A 33 -1.04 7.89 -14.11
CA LEU A 33 -1.65 9.18 -14.40
C LEU A 33 -2.81 9.47 -13.46
N ALA A 34 -3.75 8.54 -13.29
CA ALA A 34 -4.87 8.72 -12.39
C ALA A 34 -4.40 8.88 -10.94
N TRP A 35 -3.34 8.16 -10.56
CA TRP A 35 -2.74 8.22 -9.23
C TRP A 35 -1.98 9.54 -9.03
N ALA A 36 -1.24 10.05 -10.00
CA ALA A 36 -0.64 11.38 -9.90
C ALA A 36 -1.73 12.45 -9.72
N ALA A 37 -2.79 12.39 -10.54
CA ALA A 37 -3.94 13.28 -10.43
C ALA A 37 -4.65 13.17 -9.07
N HIS A 38 -4.89 11.96 -8.53
CA HIS A 38 -5.56 11.79 -7.23
C HIS A 38 -4.80 12.50 -6.10
N SER A 39 -3.46 12.58 -6.18
CA SER A 39 -2.66 13.24 -5.14
C SER A 39 -2.97 14.74 -5.00
N TYR A 40 -3.61 15.37 -6.00
CA TYR A 40 -4.00 16.77 -5.93
C TYR A 40 -5.23 17.02 -5.06
N VAL A 41 -6.10 16.02 -4.93
CA VAL A 41 -7.41 16.12 -4.26
C VAL A 41 -7.65 14.94 -3.32
N TYR A 42 -6.57 14.30 -2.83
CA TYR A 42 -6.66 13.08 -2.04
C TYR A 42 -7.43 13.30 -0.72
N GLU A 43 -7.42 14.53 -0.22
CA GLU A 43 -8.10 14.93 1.02
C GLU A 43 -9.63 14.78 0.92
N GLU A 44 -10.16 14.75 -0.31
CA GLU A 44 -11.60 14.65 -0.59
C GLU A 44 -12.12 13.21 -0.61
N PHE A 45 -11.23 12.23 -0.50
CA PHE A 45 -11.60 10.81 -0.46
C PHE A 45 -11.51 10.22 0.94
N ASP A 46 -12.29 9.17 1.19
CA ASP A 46 -12.18 8.35 2.40
C ASP A 46 -10.94 7.45 2.40
N THR A 47 -10.36 7.22 1.22
CA THR A 47 -9.21 6.34 1.01
C THR A 47 -8.24 6.92 -0.01
N SER A 48 -6.95 6.61 0.18
CA SER A 48 -5.91 6.95 -0.78
C SER A 48 -5.15 5.68 -1.18
N PRO A 49 -5.28 5.20 -2.43
CA PRO A 49 -4.67 3.95 -2.87
C PRO A 49 -3.17 4.00 -2.69
N ARG A 50 -2.62 2.96 -2.06
CA ARG A 50 -1.18 2.75 -2.03
C ARG A 50 -0.74 2.27 -3.41
N LEU A 51 0.35 2.82 -3.94
CA LEU A 51 0.99 2.25 -5.12
C LEU A 51 2.16 1.40 -4.65
N PHE A 52 2.17 0.11 -4.98
CA PHE A 52 3.24 -0.79 -4.57
C PHE A 52 3.98 -1.33 -5.80
N LEU A 53 5.23 -0.94 -5.95
CA LEU A 53 6.11 -1.33 -7.05
C LEU A 53 7.05 -2.43 -6.54
N ASP A 54 6.99 -3.63 -7.12
CA ASP A 54 7.93 -4.69 -6.82
C ASP A 54 8.55 -5.33 -8.06
N SER A 55 9.60 -6.12 -7.86
CA SER A 55 10.20 -6.91 -8.93
C SER A 55 10.97 -8.09 -8.33
N ALA A 56 11.17 -9.12 -9.15
CA ALA A 56 11.97 -10.28 -8.76
C ALA A 56 13.47 -9.94 -8.69
N VAL A 57 13.93 -8.97 -9.49
CA VAL A 57 15.34 -8.56 -9.57
C VAL A 57 15.49 -7.04 -9.57
N PRO A 58 16.66 -6.50 -9.14
CA PRO A 58 16.97 -5.08 -9.27
C PRO A 58 16.97 -4.58 -10.73
N GLY A 59 16.92 -3.27 -10.92
CA GLY A 59 17.03 -2.65 -12.26
C GLY A 59 15.79 -2.79 -13.16
N CYS A 60 14.60 -3.00 -12.57
CA CYS A 60 13.33 -3.09 -13.31
C CYS A 60 12.57 -1.76 -13.42
N GLY A 61 13.18 -0.61 -13.08
CA GLY A 61 12.54 0.70 -13.23
C GLY A 61 11.61 1.15 -12.10
N LYS A 62 11.66 0.51 -10.93
CA LYS A 62 10.87 0.92 -9.74
C LYS A 62 11.21 2.34 -9.28
N THR A 63 12.49 2.59 -8.99
CA THR A 63 13.00 3.92 -8.62
C THR A 63 12.67 4.95 -9.68
N ARG A 64 12.82 4.62 -10.97
CA ARG A 64 12.41 5.50 -12.08
C ARG A 64 10.93 5.87 -12.03
N THR A 65 10.06 4.94 -11.66
CA THR A 65 8.64 5.23 -11.50
C THR A 65 8.39 6.20 -10.35
N LEU A 66 9.10 6.03 -9.23
CA LEU A 66 9.05 6.99 -8.13
C LEU A 66 9.60 8.37 -8.56
N GLU A 67 10.71 8.43 -9.30
CA GLU A 67 11.25 9.69 -9.84
C GLU A 67 10.25 10.40 -10.76
N LEU A 68 9.49 9.66 -11.58
CA LEU A 68 8.44 10.24 -12.43
C LEU A 68 7.25 10.77 -11.62
N LEU A 69 6.86 10.06 -10.55
CA LEU A 69 5.86 10.54 -9.60
C LEU A 69 6.35 11.75 -8.81
N ASP A 70 7.63 11.81 -8.47
CA ASP A 70 8.26 12.96 -7.80
C ASP A 70 8.20 14.24 -8.65
N GLU A 71 8.07 14.09 -9.97
CA GLU A 71 7.92 15.21 -10.90
C GLU A 71 6.45 15.51 -11.25
N THR A 72 5.48 14.65 -10.90
CA THR A 72 4.09 14.79 -11.39
C THR A 72 3.02 14.77 -10.30
N ALA A 73 3.31 14.24 -9.11
CA ALA A 73 2.38 14.25 -7.98
C ALA A 73 2.41 15.60 -7.25
N ARG A 74 1.37 15.86 -6.44
CA ARG A 74 1.30 17.06 -5.60
C ARG A 74 2.25 16.94 -4.41
N SER A 75 3.11 17.95 -4.27
CA SER A 75 4.02 18.14 -3.12
C SER A 75 4.74 16.84 -2.67
N PRO A 76 5.44 16.15 -3.57
CA PRO A 76 6.03 14.87 -3.25
C PRO A 76 7.21 15.01 -2.30
N LEU A 77 7.49 13.92 -1.60
CA LEU A 77 8.67 13.72 -0.79
C LEU A 77 9.24 12.33 -1.09
N MET A 78 10.34 12.31 -1.85
CA MET A 78 11.12 11.11 -2.07
C MET A 78 11.99 10.81 -0.84
N ALA A 79 11.67 9.74 -0.12
CA ALA A 79 12.34 9.29 1.08
C ALA A 79 13.03 7.94 0.84
N PHE A 80 14.36 7.90 1.01
CA PHE A 80 15.16 6.67 0.91
C PHE A 80 15.26 5.92 2.25
N SER A 81 15.24 6.65 3.37
CA SER A 81 15.29 6.08 4.73
C SER A 81 14.75 7.09 5.76
N ALA A 82 13.43 7.25 5.85
CA ALA A 82 12.82 8.06 6.89
C ALA A 82 12.57 7.21 8.14
N SER A 83 12.94 7.71 9.33
CA SER A 83 12.50 7.08 10.58
C SER A 83 10.96 7.19 10.70
N PRO A 84 10.28 6.21 11.31
CA PRO A 84 8.82 6.26 11.46
C PRO A 84 8.34 7.56 12.13
N ALA A 85 9.12 8.10 13.08
CA ALA A 85 8.81 9.34 13.79
C ALA A 85 9.00 10.60 12.92
N ALA A 86 9.92 10.60 11.96
CA ALA A 86 10.06 11.68 10.98
C ALA A 86 8.96 11.60 9.91
N LEU A 87 8.64 10.38 9.46
CA LEU A 87 7.60 10.12 8.47
C LEU A 87 6.22 10.60 8.97
N ILE A 88 5.78 10.13 10.13
CA ILE A 88 4.45 10.48 10.66
C ILE A 88 4.30 11.99 10.92
N ARG A 89 5.35 12.65 11.44
CA ARG A 89 5.34 14.11 11.64
C ARG A 89 5.34 14.89 10.34
N THR A 90 5.87 14.30 9.26
CA THR A 90 5.82 14.92 7.94
C THR A 90 4.43 14.80 7.33
N ILE A 91 3.78 13.66 7.52
CA ILE A 91 2.40 13.44 7.07
C ILE A 91 1.42 14.32 7.87
N ASP A 92 1.58 14.39 9.19
CA ASP A 92 0.72 15.19 10.08
C ASP A 92 0.79 16.70 9.79
N LYS A 93 1.92 17.20 9.30
CA LYS A 93 2.02 18.58 8.79
C LYS A 93 1.15 18.83 7.55
N GLY A 94 0.66 17.78 6.91
CA GLY A 94 -0.29 17.81 5.80
C GLY A 94 0.35 18.05 4.42
N GLY A 95 -0.44 17.77 3.38
CA GLY A 95 -0.18 18.18 2.00
C GLY A 95 1.06 17.54 1.38
N ARG A 96 1.39 16.29 1.71
CA ARG A 96 2.55 15.58 1.17
C ARG A 96 2.17 14.25 0.53
N THR A 97 2.75 14.00 -0.64
CA THR A 97 2.76 12.67 -1.27
C THR A 97 4.06 11.96 -0.90
N ILE A 98 3.99 10.79 -0.28
CA ILE A 98 5.19 10.07 0.16
C ILE A 98 5.63 9.08 -0.91
N LEU A 99 6.90 9.15 -1.32
CA LEU A 99 7.50 8.21 -2.27
C LEU A 99 8.65 7.51 -1.55
N MET A 100 8.52 6.21 -1.28
CA MET A 100 9.52 5.46 -0.50
C MET A 100 10.16 4.36 -1.34
N ASP A 101 11.47 4.43 -1.50
CA ASP A 101 12.25 3.37 -2.14
C ASP A 101 12.82 2.39 -1.09
N GLU A 102 13.22 1.21 -1.55
CA GLU A 102 13.85 0.16 -0.73
C GLU A 102 13.04 -0.24 0.52
N ILE A 103 11.70 -0.25 0.44
CA ILE A 103 10.81 -0.57 1.57
C ILE A 103 11.05 -1.99 2.11
N ASP A 104 11.56 -2.91 1.29
CA ASP A 104 11.92 -4.27 1.68
C ASP A 104 13.05 -4.32 2.72
N THR A 105 13.90 -3.28 2.77
CA THR A 105 14.92 -3.15 3.84
C THR A 105 14.28 -3.00 5.22
N LEU A 106 13.09 -2.40 5.30
CA LEU A 106 12.33 -2.26 6.54
C LEU A 106 11.69 -3.58 7.00
N TYR A 107 11.41 -4.50 6.07
CA TYR A 107 10.76 -5.78 6.37
C TYR A 107 11.73 -6.95 6.59
N ASN A 108 13.04 -6.70 6.57
CA ASN A 108 14.04 -7.74 6.83
C ASN A 108 14.08 -8.14 8.31
N LYS A 109 14.12 -9.46 8.57
CA LYS A 109 14.00 -10.12 9.89
C LYS A 109 14.98 -9.66 10.99
N ASN A 110 15.97 -8.83 10.68
CA ASN A 110 16.96 -8.31 11.62
C ASN A 110 16.75 -6.83 11.97
N GLY A 111 15.76 -6.15 11.38
CA GLY A 111 15.37 -4.79 11.75
C GLY A 111 14.45 -4.85 12.96
N GLY A 112 14.88 -4.32 14.12
CA GLY A 112 14.08 -4.28 15.34
C GLY A 112 12.75 -3.49 15.22
N ASN A 113 12.15 -3.13 16.37
CA ASN A 113 10.81 -2.53 16.53
C ASN A 113 10.41 -1.35 15.59
N GLY A 114 11.32 -0.78 14.79
CA GLY A 114 11.01 0.27 13.82
C GLY A 114 10.24 -0.19 12.57
N SER A 115 10.30 -1.48 12.23
CA SER A 115 9.59 -2.04 11.05
C SER A 115 8.07 -2.08 11.24
N GLU A 116 7.62 -2.46 12.44
CA GLU A 116 6.19 -2.50 12.80
C GLU A 116 5.56 -1.10 12.80
N ASP A 117 6.30 -0.10 13.28
CA ASP A 117 5.81 1.28 13.34
C ASP A 117 5.62 1.92 11.96
N VAL A 118 6.53 1.68 11.01
CA VAL A 118 6.33 2.16 9.62
C VAL A 118 5.17 1.41 8.96
N THR A 119 5.07 0.11 9.17
CA THR A 119 3.97 -0.72 8.65
C THR A 119 2.62 -0.24 9.15
N ALA A 120 2.53 0.14 10.43
CA ALA A 120 1.33 0.70 11.03
C ALA A 120 0.94 2.02 10.36
N VAL A 121 1.88 2.94 10.16
CA VAL A 121 1.65 4.23 9.47
C VAL A 121 1.19 4.01 8.02
N VAL A 122 1.88 3.13 7.28
CA VAL A 122 1.55 2.84 5.89
C VAL A 122 0.15 2.24 5.76
N ASN A 123 -0.20 1.27 6.62
CA ASN A 123 -1.48 0.57 6.57
C ASN A 123 -2.64 1.42 7.10
N ALA A 124 -2.43 2.17 8.18
CA ALA A 124 -3.46 3.02 8.78
C ALA A 124 -3.75 4.22 7.87
N GLY A 125 -2.70 4.88 7.39
CA GLY A 125 -2.79 6.10 6.58
C GLY A 125 -3.46 5.94 5.21
N TYR A 126 -3.91 4.72 4.86
CA TYR A 126 -4.71 4.48 3.66
C TYR A 126 -6.13 5.04 3.82
N LYS A 127 -6.67 5.09 5.05
CA LYS A 127 -7.99 5.66 5.35
C LYS A 127 -7.88 7.07 5.89
N ASN A 128 -8.77 7.95 5.43
CA ASN A 128 -8.91 9.30 5.96
C ASN A 128 -9.37 9.26 7.43
N GLY A 129 -8.84 10.17 8.25
CA GLY A 129 -9.06 10.20 9.69
C GLY A 129 -8.21 9.20 10.50
N ALA A 130 -7.33 8.43 9.86
CA ALA A 130 -6.41 7.53 10.57
C ALA A 130 -5.37 8.32 11.39
N ARG A 131 -5.43 8.16 12.71
CA ARG A 131 -4.50 8.78 13.66
C ARG A 131 -3.58 7.73 14.29
N VAL A 132 -2.32 8.10 14.49
CA VAL A 132 -1.30 7.24 15.12
C VAL A 132 -0.78 7.94 16.38
N PRO A 133 -0.97 7.34 17.59
CA PRO A 133 -0.49 7.91 18.83
C PRO A 133 1.03 7.83 18.92
N ARG A 134 1.68 8.92 19.36
CA ARG A 134 3.12 9.03 19.57
C ARG A 134 3.43 9.80 20.84
N CYS A 135 4.39 9.30 21.61
CA CYS A 135 4.94 10.04 22.75
C CYS A 135 5.86 11.15 22.26
N VAL A 136 5.68 12.37 22.76
CA VAL A 136 6.48 13.56 22.46
C VAL A 136 6.91 14.20 23.78
N GLY A 137 8.17 14.63 23.85
CA GLY A 137 8.75 15.24 25.05
C GLY A 137 9.97 14.50 25.56
N GLN A 138 10.54 14.97 26.68
CA GLN A 138 11.70 14.36 27.33
C GLN A 138 11.53 14.34 28.85
N GLY A 139 12.04 13.28 29.50
CA GLY A 139 12.05 13.17 30.95
C GLY A 139 10.64 13.05 31.53
N MET A 140 10.29 13.96 32.43
CA MET A 140 8.99 13.97 33.11
C MET A 140 7.87 14.64 32.28
N ASP A 141 8.23 15.31 31.17
CA ASP A 141 7.30 16.05 30.31
C ASP A 141 6.94 15.24 29.04
N ILE A 142 6.54 13.97 29.20
CA ILE A 142 6.09 13.13 28.08
C ILE A 142 4.58 13.25 27.92
N ASP A 143 4.16 13.76 26.77
CA ASP A 143 2.76 13.78 26.34
C ASP A 143 2.52 12.78 25.20
N VAL A 144 1.30 12.27 25.10
CA VAL A 144 0.86 11.46 23.96
C VAL A 144 0.08 12.35 23.01
N VAL A 145 0.56 12.49 21.78
CA VAL A 145 -0.12 13.22 20.71
C VAL A 145 -0.58 12.26 19.62
N GLU A 146 -1.75 12.53 19.06
CA GLU A 146 -2.31 11.77 17.94
C GLU A 146 -1.97 12.47 16.62
N LEU A 147 -1.13 11.84 15.82
CA LEU A 147 -0.65 12.40 14.55
C LEU A 147 -1.45 11.82 13.38
N ASP A 148 -1.80 12.64 12.40
CA ASP A 148 -2.44 12.19 11.17
C ASP A 148 -1.48 11.33 10.34
N ALA A 149 -1.99 10.21 9.81
CA ALA A 149 -1.26 9.30 8.94
C ALA A 149 -1.77 9.33 7.49
N TYR A 150 -2.84 10.08 7.20
CA TYR A 150 -3.48 10.08 5.88
C TYR A 150 -2.67 10.86 4.84
N ALA A 151 -2.14 10.15 3.85
CA ALA A 151 -1.37 10.71 2.74
C ALA A 151 -1.33 9.74 1.57
N PRO A 152 -1.20 10.18 0.32
CA PRO A 152 -0.84 9.34 -0.80
C PRO A 152 0.55 8.74 -0.60
N MET A 153 0.71 7.44 -0.87
CA MET A 153 2.01 6.77 -0.76
C MET A 153 2.28 5.83 -1.92
N ALA A 154 3.44 6.00 -2.55
CA ALA A 154 4.01 5.02 -3.46
C ALA A 154 5.26 4.39 -2.83
N LEU A 155 5.35 3.06 -2.89
CA LEU A 155 6.36 2.27 -2.22
C LEU A 155 7.05 1.38 -3.24
N ALA A 156 8.37 1.30 -3.21
CA ALA A 156 9.16 0.42 -4.06
C ALA A 156 10.03 -0.53 -3.22
N GLY A 157 10.11 -1.79 -3.64
CA GLY A 157 10.98 -2.77 -3.01
C GLY A 157 11.12 -4.05 -3.82
N LEU A 158 11.89 -5.02 -3.33
CA LEU A 158 11.92 -6.37 -3.91
C LEU A 158 10.69 -7.19 -3.49
N HIS A 159 10.36 -8.20 -4.31
CA HIS A 159 9.16 -9.05 -4.17
C HIS A 159 9.08 -9.88 -2.86
N SER A 160 10.03 -9.76 -1.93
CA SER A 160 10.07 -10.52 -0.68
C SER A 160 9.44 -9.79 0.50
N ASN A 161 8.60 -10.49 1.27
CA ASN A 161 8.13 -10.12 2.62
C ASN A 161 7.16 -8.95 2.76
N VAL A 162 6.37 -8.63 1.72
CA VAL A 162 5.30 -7.62 1.81
C VAL A 162 4.10 -8.17 2.60
N PRO A 163 3.67 -7.52 3.70
CA PRO A 163 2.51 -7.97 4.47
C PRO A 163 1.22 -7.97 3.64
N GLU A 164 0.34 -8.96 3.87
CA GLU A 164 -0.97 -9.05 3.19
C GLU A 164 -1.86 -7.82 3.45
N ALA A 165 -1.73 -7.26 4.65
CA ALA A 165 -2.35 -5.99 5.02
C ALA A 165 -1.97 -4.86 4.05
N LEU A 166 -0.69 -4.72 3.71
CA LEU A 166 -0.25 -3.74 2.72
C LEU A 166 -0.74 -4.14 1.33
N ARG A 167 -0.70 -5.43 1.00
CA ARG A 167 -1.13 -5.93 -0.30
C ARG A 167 -2.57 -5.54 -0.62
N SER A 168 -3.49 -5.84 0.29
CA SER A 168 -4.92 -5.56 0.10
C SER A 168 -5.28 -4.08 -0.04
N ARG A 169 -4.40 -3.16 0.37
CA ARG A 169 -4.61 -1.69 0.32
C ARG A 169 -3.87 -1.01 -0.83
N SER A 170 -3.18 -1.79 -1.67
CA SER A 170 -2.33 -1.27 -2.74
C SER A 170 -2.76 -1.74 -4.12
N ILE A 171 -2.48 -0.92 -5.12
CA ILE A 171 -2.41 -1.33 -6.52
C ILE A 171 -0.98 -1.84 -6.78
N HIS A 172 -0.85 -3.10 -7.21
CA HIS A 172 0.43 -3.80 -7.31
C HIS A 172 1.01 -3.76 -8.71
N PHE A 173 2.14 -3.07 -8.86
CA PHE A 173 2.94 -3.06 -10.06
C PHE A 173 4.14 -4.00 -9.88
N ARG A 174 3.97 -5.27 -10.23
CA ARG A 174 5.13 -6.14 -10.44
C ARG A 174 5.81 -5.75 -11.75
N MET A 175 6.94 -5.07 -11.61
CA MET A 175 7.76 -4.56 -12.68
C MET A 175 8.58 -5.68 -13.31
N LYS A 176 8.83 -5.57 -14.60
CA LYS A 176 9.69 -6.48 -15.36
C LYS A 176 10.86 -5.68 -15.93
N LYS A 177 12.01 -6.34 -16.07
CA LYS A 177 13.15 -5.73 -16.76
C LYS A 177 12.74 -5.46 -18.21
N ARG A 178 12.94 -4.22 -18.67
CA ARG A 178 12.66 -3.86 -20.06
C ARG A 178 13.47 -4.72 -21.03
N LYS A 179 12.89 -5.00 -22.19
CA LYS A 179 13.57 -5.69 -23.29
C LYS A 179 14.67 -4.79 -23.87
N PRO A 180 15.73 -5.35 -24.47
CA PRO A 180 16.73 -4.55 -25.18
C PRO A 180 16.14 -3.67 -26.30
N SER A 181 15.03 -4.09 -26.90
CA SER A 181 14.30 -3.34 -27.94
C SER A 181 13.46 -2.17 -27.38
N GLU A 182 13.20 -2.15 -26.09
CA GLU A 182 12.39 -1.13 -25.42
C GLU A 182 13.29 0.03 -25.02
N VAL A 183 13.37 1.04 -25.90
CA VAL A 183 14.20 2.23 -25.71
C VAL A 183 13.37 3.34 -25.07
N VAL A 184 13.94 3.98 -24.05
CA VAL A 184 13.38 5.16 -23.38
C VAL A 184 14.41 6.28 -23.43
N SER A 185 13.95 7.52 -23.29
CA SER A 185 14.82 8.68 -23.21
C SER A 185 15.69 8.64 -21.95
N PRO A 186 16.93 9.17 -22.01
CA PRO A 186 17.71 9.48 -20.82
C PRO A 186 16.93 10.40 -19.88
N PHE A 187 17.15 10.24 -18.58
CA PHE A 187 16.46 11.05 -17.56
C PHE A 187 17.49 11.94 -16.88
N TYR A 188 17.50 13.18 -17.31
CA TYR A 188 18.26 14.24 -16.68
C TYR A 188 17.29 15.07 -15.87
N ARG A 189 17.45 15.08 -14.54
CA ARG A 189 16.45 15.65 -13.64
C ARG A 189 16.07 17.08 -14.00
N ARG A 190 17.04 17.94 -14.32
CA ARG A 190 16.79 19.32 -14.78
C ARG A 190 15.83 19.39 -15.98
N ASP A 191 16.08 18.62 -17.02
CA ASP A 191 15.29 18.61 -18.25
C ASP A 191 13.88 18.07 -17.96
N VAL A 192 13.80 16.99 -17.18
CA VAL A 192 12.53 16.37 -16.77
C VAL A 192 11.69 17.32 -15.92
N THR A 193 12.29 18.02 -14.97
CA THR A 193 11.59 18.97 -14.09
C THR A 193 10.99 20.12 -14.88
N GLU A 194 11.71 20.64 -15.89
CA GLU A 194 11.21 21.66 -16.81
C GLU A 194 10.06 21.12 -17.68
N GLU A 195 10.20 19.90 -18.22
CA GLU A 195 9.15 19.25 -19.02
C GLU A 195 7.88 18.94 -18.20
N ALA A 196 8.03 18.59 -16.92
CA ALA A 196 6.92 18.23 -16.05
C ALA A 196 6.20 19.45 -15.42
N GLN A 197 6.82 20.63 -15.40
CA GLN A 197 6.23 21.84 -14.84
C GLN A 197 4.83 22.17 -15.39
N PRO A 198 4.61 22.26 -16.72
CA PRO A 198 3.28 22.53 -17.26
C PRO A 198 2.26 21.43 -16.96
N LEU A 199 2.72 20.18 -16.73
CA LEU A 199 1.84 19.09 -16.33
C LEU A 199 1.35 19.28 -14.88
N ARG A 200 2.25 19.67 -13.97
CA ARG A 200 1.90 19.97 -12.57
C ARG A 200 0.93 21.14 -12.47
N ASP A 201 1.21 22.22 -13.19
CA ASP A 201 0.37 23.43 -13.21
C ASP A 201 -1.02 23.09 -13.78
N GLY A 202 -1.06 22.29 -14.86
CA GLY A 202 -2.31 21.83 -15.45
C GLY A 202 -3.14 20.92 -14.53
N LEU A 203 -2.51 20.01 -13.79
CA LEU A 203 -3.19 19.14 -12.83
C LEU A 203 -3.80 19.96 -11.68
N GLU A 204 -3.07 20.96 -11.18
CA GLU A 204 -3.55 21.87 -10.14
C GLU A 204 -4.71 22.74 -10.65
N GLU A 205 -4.57 23.37 -11.82
CA GLU A 205 -5.62 24.20 -12.43
C GLU A 205 -6.89 23.40 -12.72
N TRP A 206 -6.76 22.11 -13.07
CA TRP A 206 -7.88 21.24 -13.34
C TRP A 206 -8.60 20.80 -12.05
N LEU A 207 -7.87 20.27 -11.07
CA LEU A 207 -8.47 19.51 -9.97
C LEU A 207 -8.79 20.36 -8.74
N GLU A 208 -8.03 21.43 -8.47
CA GLU A 208 -8.26 22.28 -7.30
C GLU A 208 -9.68 22.89 -7.26
N PRO A 209 -10.24 23.38 -8.38
CA PRO A 209 -11.63 23.89 -8.39
C PRO A 209 -12.71 22.81 -8.24
N LEU A 210 -12.36 21.53 -8.42
CA LEU A 210 -13.31 20.41 -8.46
C LEU A 210 -13.42 19.66 -7.14
N ARG A 211 -12.76 20.10 -6.05
CA ARG A 211 -12.74 19.40 -4.75
C ARG A 211 -14.12 18.96 -4.25
N GLU A 212 -15.11 19.85 -4.28
CA GLU A 212 -16.47 19.52 -3.81
C GLU A 212 -17.18 18.52 -4.74
N GLU A 213 -16.93 18.60 -6.05
CA GLU A 213 -17.46 17.63 -7.01
C GLU A 213 -16.81 16.25 -6.82
N VAL A 214 -15.49 16.21 -6.60
CA VAL A 214 -14.72 15.00 -6.26
C VAL A 214 -15.30 14.35 -5.00
N ARG A 215 -15.51 15.13 -3.93
CA ARG A 215 -16.07 14.63 -2.66
C ARG A 215 -17.48 14.04 -2.83
N ALA A 216 -18.30 14.65 -3.67
CA ALA A 216 -19.67 14.21 -3.93
C ALA A 216 -19.78 13.04 -4.93
N ALA A 217 -18.76 12.85 -5.78
CA ALA A 217 -18.79 11.85 -6.84
C ALA A 217 -18.87 10.43 -6.29
N ARG A 218 -19.67 9.58 -6.92
CA ARG A 218 -19.77 8.14 -6.63
C ARG A 218 -19.66 7.39 -7.95
N PRO A 219 -18.48 6.85 -8.31
CA PRO A 219 -18.29 6.21 -9.59
C PRO A 219 -19.04 4.88 -9.58
N ARG A 220 -19.54 4.46 -10.74
CA ARG A 220 -19.99 3.07 -10.89
C ARG A 220 -18.78 2.16 -10.65
N MET A 221 -18.91 1.00 -10.01
CA MET A 221 -17.80 0.04 -9.91
C MET A 221 -17.87 -1.01 -11.03
N PRO A 222 -16.75 -1.55 -11.54
CA PRO A 222 -16.78 -2.74 -12.38
C PRO A 222 -17.40 -3.93 -11.65
N LYS A 223 -18.10 -4.82 -12.37
CA LYS A 223 -18.67 -6.06 -11.81
C LYS A 223 -17.58 -6.88 -11.11
N GLY A 224 -17.85 -7.37 -9.90
CA GLY A 224 -16.92 -8.16 -9.08
C GLY A 224 -15.87 -7.35 -8.31
N VAL A 225 -15.79 -6.03 -8.50
CA VAL A 225 -14.89 -5.15 -7.74
C VAL A 225 -15.65 -4.63 -6.52
N GLU A 226 -15.47 -5.31 -5.39
CA GLU A 226 -16.22 -5.08 -4.17
C GLU A 226 -15.28 -4.83 -2.97
N ASP A 227 -15.87 -4.43 -1.84
CA ASP A 227 -15.19 -4.20 -0.57
C ASP A 227 -13.89 -3.38 -0.70
N ARG A 228 -12.77 -3.95 -0.26
CA ARG A 228 -11.44 -3.32 -0.24
C ARG A 228 -10.99 -2.90 -1.63
N ALA A 229 -11.25 -3.73 -2.65
CA ALA A 229 -10.86 -3.40 -4.01
C ALA A 229 -11.66 -2.18 -4.50
N ALA A 230 -12.94 -2.09 -4.13
CA ALA A 230 -13.73 -0.92 -4.46
C ALA A 230 -13.22 0.35 -3.77
N GLU A 231 -12.91 0.26 -2.46
CA GLU A 231 -12.30 1.37 -1.71
C GLU A 231 -10.98 1.85 -2.34
N VAL A 232 -10.13 0.93 -2.82
CA VAL A 232 -8.81 1.27 -3.40
C VAL A 232 -8.98 1.96 -4.76
N TRP A 233 -9.95 1.52 -5.56
CA TRP A 233 -10.11 1.97 -6.94
C TRP A 233 -11.05 3.17 -7.11
N GLU A 234 -11.93 3.44 -6.14
CA GLU A 234 -12.86 4.56 -6.18
C GLU A 234 -12.16 5.89 -6.51
N PRO A 235 -11.07 6.31 -5.84
CA PRO A 235 -10.43 7.60 -6.12
C PRO A 235 -9.97 7.75 -7.57
N LEU A 236 -9.39 6.68 -8.14
CA LEU A 236 -8.92 6.71 -9.53
C LEU A 236 -10.08 6.73 -10.52
N LEU A 237 -11.18 6.04 -10.22
CA LEU A 237 -12.37 6.01 -11.06
C LEU A 237 -13.10 7.37 -11.05
N VAL A 238 -13.18 8.05 -9.89
CA VAL A 238 -13.73 9.42 -9.81
C VAL A 238 -12.95 10.37 -10.71
N ILE A 239 -11.62 10.38 -10.59
CA ILE A 239 -10.75 11.24 -11.42
C ILE A 239 -10.95 10.94 -12.92
N ALA A 240 -11.06 9.66 -13.28
CA ALA A 240 -11.27 9.25 -14.66
C ALA A 240 -12.66 9.66 -15.19
N ASP A 241 -13.72 9.49 -14.39
CA ASP A 241 -15.09 9.88 -14.71
C ASP A 241 -15.20 11.41 -14.92
N LEU A 242 -14.52 12.20 -14.08
CA LEU A 242 -14.43 13.67 -14.21
C LEU A 242 -13.65 14.12 -15.46
N ALA A 243 -12.58 13.41 -15.82
CA ALA A 243 -11.86 13.68 -17.06
C ALA A 243 -12.74 13.43 -18.31
N GLY A 244 -13.52 12.35 -18.27
CA GLY A 244 -14.32 11.88 -19.40
C GLY A 244 -13.48 11.42 -20.59
N GLY A 245 -14.08 11.41 -21.79
CA GLY A 245 -13.40 10.87 -22.97
C GLY A 245 -13.23 9.36 -22.86
N GLU A 246 -12.05 8.84 -23.18
CA GLU A 246 -11.73 7.41 -23.05
C GLU A 246 -11.24 7.01 -21.64
N TRP A 247 -10.88 7.99 -20.80
CA TRP A 247 -10.31 7.75 -19.47
C TRP A 247 -11.21 6.95 -18.51
N PRO A 248 -12.54 7.18 -18.44
CA PRO A 248 -13.44 6.34 -17.65
C PRO A 248 -13.31 4.86 -17.98
N GLN A 249 -13.34 4.52 -19.28
CA GLN A 249 -13.28 3.14 -19.72
C GLN A 249 -11.90 2.55 -19.52
N ARG A 250 -10.83 3.27 -19.89
CA ARG A 250 -9.45 2.83 -19.67
C ARG A 250 -9.15 2.51 -18.21
N THR A 251 -9.60 3.35 -17.29
CA THR A 251 -9.37 3.16 -15.84
C THR A 251 -10.19 1.98 -15.31
N ARG A 252 -11.39 1.74 -15.83
CA ARG A 252 -12.19 0.54 -15.50
C ARG A 252 -11.53 -0.75 -16.00
N ASP A 253 -10.97 -0.73 -17.20
CA ASP A 253 -10.24 -1.88 -17.75
C ASP A 253 -8.94 -2.11 -16.98
N ALA A 254 -8.25 -1.04 -16.56
CA ALA A 254 -7.11 -1.14 -15.66
C ALA A 254 -7.52 -1.72 -14.29
N CYS A 255 -8.63 -1.27 -13.73
CA CYS A 255 -9.18 -1.80 -12.47
C CYS A 255 -9.39 -3.31 -12.57
N LYS A 256 -10.12 -3.78 -13.60
CA LYS A 256 -10.31 -5.21 -13.86
C LYS A 256 -8.98 -5.95 -14.03
N HIS A 257 -8.03 -5.37 -14.77
CA HIS A 257 -6.71 -5.97 -14.97
C HIS A 257 -5.99 -6.21 -13.64
N PHE A 258 -5.91 -5.21 -12.76
CA PHE A 258 -5.16 -5.34 -11.50
C PHE A 258 -5.93 -6.08 -10.40
N VAL A 259 -7.26 -6.09 -10.43
CA VAL A 259 -8.09 -6.81 -9.44
C VAL A 259 -8.26 -8.28 -9.81
N PHE A 260 -8.45 -8.62 -11.10
CA PHE A 260 -8.79 -9.98 -11.54
C PHE A 260 -7.66 -10.73 -12.25
N ALA A 261 -6.50 -10.12 -12.53
CA ALA A 261 -5.42 -10.83 -13.20
C ALA A 261 -5.05 -12.13 -12.45
N LYS A 262 -5.32 -13.28 -13.08
CA LYS A 262 -4.89 -14.60 -12.58
C LYS A 262 -3.36 -14.79 -12.65
N SER A 263 -2.63 -13.90 -13.31
CA SER A 263 -1.24 -14.09 -13.71
C SER A 263 -0.23 -13.55 -12.69
N GLY A 264 -0.20 -14.08 -11.47
CA GLY A 264 0.89 -13.82 -10.50
C GLY A 264 0.91 -12.42 -9.86
N TYR A 265 -0.17 -11.65 -10.02
CA TYR A 265 -0.42 -10.35 -9.39
C TYR A 265 -1.85 -10.48 -8.84
N ALA A 266 -2.00 -10.41 -7.52
CA ALA A 266 -3.30 -10.21 -6.86
C ALA A 266 -4.33 -11.37 -6.81
N ARG A 267 -3.90 -12.64 -6.75
CA ARG A 267 -4.64 -13.62 -5.94
C ARG A 267 -3.81 -14.05 -4.73
N PRO A 268 -4.37 -14.05 -3.51
CA PRO A 268 -3.73 -14.74 -2.40
C PRO A 268 -3.47 -16.17 -2.83
N ILE A 269 -2.25 -16.68 -2.64
CA ILE A 269 -1.87 -18.06 -2.96
C ILE A 269 -2.86 -19.10 -2.43
N GLY A 270 -3.59 -18.77 -1.36
CA GLY A 270 -4.68 -19.58 -0.83
C GLY A 270 -5.89 -19.75 -1.76
N ILE A 271 -6.21 -18.75 -2.59
CA ILE A 271 -7.32 -18.84 -3.57
C ILE A 271 -6.91 -19.71 -4.75
N ASP A 272 -5.69 -19.55 -5.26
CA ASP A 272 -5.15 -20.43 -6.31
C ASP A 272 -5.07 -21.89 -5.80
N LEU A 273 -4.70 -22.06 -4.52
CA LEU A 273 -4.76 -23.36 -3.85
C LEU A 273 -6.19 -23.92 -3.82
N LEU A 274 -7.21 -23.11 -3.50
CA LEU A 274 -8.60 -23.55 -3.49
C LEU A 274 -9.07 -23.97 -4.89
N GLU A 275 -8.72 -23.22 -5.94
CA GLU A 275 -9.07 -23.54 -7.34
C GLU A 275 -8.43 -24.87 -7.77
N ASP A 276 -7.13 -25.04 -7.53
CA ASP A 276 -6.44 -26.28 -7.84
C ASP A 276 -6.91 -27.45 -6.96
N LEU A 277 -7.28 -27.21 -5.69
CA LEU A 277 -7.91 -28.23 -4.85
C LEU A 277 -9.25 -28.69 -5.40
N GLN A 278 -10.06 -27.79 -5.96
CA GLN A 278 -11.32 -28.16 -6.61
C GLN A 278 -11.08 -29.10 -7.80
N ARG A 279 -10.04 -28.81 -8.60
CA ARG A 279 -9.60 -29.66 -9.72
C ARG A 279 -9.04 -31.01 -9.25
N VAL A 280 -8.21 -31.00 -8.20
CA VAL A 280 -7.61 -32.21 -7.62
C VAL A 280 -8.66 -33.14 -7.02
N PHE A 281 -9.65 -32.58 -6.32
CA PHE A 281 -10.72 -33.38 -5.72
C PHE A 281 -11.60 -34.03 -6.78
N ASN A 282 -11.82 -33.38 -7.94
CA ASN A 282 -12.51 -33.95 -9.11
C ASN A 282 -13.79 -34.76 -8.76
N GLY A 283 -14.62 -34.25 -7.85
CA GLY A 283 -15.85 -34.91 -7.40
C GLY A 283 -15.71 -35.94 -6.27
N ALA A 284 -14.51 -36.16 -5.72
CA ALA A 284 -14.32 -37.00 -4.54
C ALA A 284 -14.77 -36.26 -3.25
N ASP A 285 -15.40 -36.97 -2.30
CA ASP A 285 -15.87 -36.36 -1.05
C ASP A 285 -14.75 -36.13 -0.01
N LYS A 286 -13.65 -36.87 -0.13
CA LYS A 286 -12.53 -36.87 0.81
C LYS A 286 -11.24 -37.33 0.15
N MET A 287 -10.12 -36.76 0.56
CA MET A 287 -8.80 -37.12 0.03
C MET A 287 -7.71 -36.98 1.11
N ALA A 288 -6.71 -37.86 1.09
CA ALA A 288 -5.60 -37.82 2.05
C ALA A 288 -4.70 -36.61 1.80
N SER A 289 -4.14 -36.04 2.86
CA SER A 289 -3.23 -34.89 2.74
C SER A 289 -1.98 -35.23 1.94
N THR A 290 -1.51 -36.48 1.97
CA THR A 290 -0.41 -36.97 1.14
C THR A 290 -0.75 -36.89 -0.34
N ASP A 291 -1.92 -37.41 -0.70
CA ASP A 291 -2.36 -37.55 -2.08
C ASP A 291 -2.67 -36.18 -2.68
N ILE A 292 -3.25 -35.29 -1.88
CA ILE A 292 -3.47 -33.89 -2.24
C ILE A 292 -2.15 -33.20 -2.56
N VAL A 293 -1.15 -33.30 -1.69
CA VAL A 293 0.17 -32.66 -1.94
C VAL A 293 0.81 -33.24 -3.19
N THR A 294 0.79 -34.56 -3.38
CA THR A 294 1.33 -35.20 -4.57
C THR A 294 0.60 -34.74 -5.84
N ALA A 295 -0.72 -34.66 -5.82
CA ALA A 295 -1.53 -34.23 -6.94
C ALA A 295 -1.29 -32.75 -7.28
N LEU A 296 -1.25 -31.86 -6.28
CA LEU A 296 -0.97 -30.43 -6.46
C LEU A 296 0.44 -30.20 -7.05
N VAL A 297 1.46 -30.86 -6.51
CA VAL A 297 2.84 -30.75 -7.03
C VAL A 297 2.96 -31.27 -8.46
N ALA A 298 2.09 -32.20 -8.87
CA ALA A 298 2.07 -32.74 -10.23
C ALA A 298 1.36 -31.84 -11.26
N ILE A 299 0.65 -30.78 -10.83
CA ILE A 299 0.00 -29.84 -11.76
C ILE A 299 1.10 -29.03 -12.48
N PRO A 300 1.20 -29.11 -13.82
CA PRO A 300 2.15 -28.32 -14.58
C PRO A 300 1.90 -26.82 -14.38
N ASP A 301 2.97 -26.04 -14.22
CA ASP A 301 2.95 -24.57 -14.13
C ASP A 301 2.19 -23.95 -12.94
N ALA A 302 1.63 -24.76 -12.02
CA ALA A 302 0.93 -24.27 -10.83
C ALA A 302 1.85 -23.80 -9.68
N GLY A 303 3.16 -24.13 -9.75
CA GLY A 303 4.17 -23.61 -8.82
C GLY A 303 4.16 -24.21 -7.41
N TRP A 304 3.37 -25.26 -7.16
CA TRP A 304 3.32 -25.95 -5.86
C TRP A 304 4.62 -26.67 -5.46
N ASN A 305 5.53 -26.86 -6.40
CA ASN A 305 6.87 -27.41 -6.17
C ASN A 305 7.86 -26.39 -5.54
N ASP A 306 7.58 -25.09 -5.63
CA ASP A 306 8.39 -24.01 -5.04
C ASP A 306 7.50 -22.87 -4.51
N ILE A 307 6.98 -23.08 -3.31
CA ILE A 307 6.24 -22.07 -2.55
C ILE A 307 7.23 -21.17 -1.81
N ARG A 308 7.59 -20.05 -2.43
CA ARG A 308 8.45 -19.01 -1.81
C ARG A 308 9.79 -19.57 -1.29
N GLY A 309 10.45 -20.45 -2.04
CA GLY A 309 11.71 -21.09 -1.66
C GLY A 309 11.55 -22.33 -0.78
N SER A 310 10.34 -22.89 -0.67
CA SER A 310 10.04 -24.09 0.12
C SER A 310 9.06 -25.02 -0.59
N PHE A 311 9.13 -26.32 -0.31
CA PHE A 311 8.26 -27.32 -0.94
C PHE A 311 6.88 -27.36 -0.25
N LEU A 312 5.81 -27.55 -1.04
CA LEU A 312 4.51 -27.88 -0.47
C LEU A 312 4.60 -29.21 0.29
N ASN A 313 4.25 -29.17 1.57
CA ASN A 313 4.11 -30.33 2.42
C ASN A 313 2.78 -30.24 3.20
N GLN A 314 2.43 -31.28 3.95
CA GLN A 314 1.13 -31.32 4.65
C GLN A 314 0.96 -30.18 5.67
N ALA A 315 2.04 -29.73 6.30
CA ALA A 315 2.01 -28.62 7.26
C ALA A 315 1.83 -27.27 6.54
N ALA A 316 2.51 -27.07 5.41
CA ALA A 316 2.33 -25.90 4.54
C ALA A 316 0.90 -25.85 3.98
N LEU A 317 0.37 -26.97 3.49
CA LEU A 317 -1.01 -27.11 3.05
C LEU A 317 -2.00 -26.71 4.16
N ALA A 318 -1.82 -27.22 5.37
CA ALA A 318 -2.69 -26.87 6.51
C ALA A 318 -2.58 -25.39 6.91
N ASN A 319 -1.39 -24.79 6.81
CA ASN A 319 -1.19 -23.36 7.09
C ASN A 319 -1.84 -22.47 6.03
N LEU A 320 -1.80 -22.86 4.76
CA LEU A 320 -2.45 -22.15 3.66
C LEU A 320 -3.98 -22.25 3.70
N LEU A 321 -4.51 -23.36 4.22
CA LEU A 321 -5.95 -23.61 4.31
C LEU A 321 -6.61 -23.07 5.60
N ARG A 322 -5.82 -22.86 6.66
CA ARG A 322 -6.33 -22.33 7.95
C ARG A 322 -7.11 -21.02 7.83
N PRO A 323 -6.71 -20.02 7.02
CA PRO A 323 -7.47 -18.77 6.87
C PRO A 323 -8.87 -18.95 6.27
N PHE A 324 -9.14 -20.07 5.61
CA PHE A 324 -10.45 -20.42 5.05
C PHE A 324 -11.26 -21.32 5.99
N ASP A 325 -10.84 -21.45 7.25
CA ASP A 325 -11.39 -22.38 8.24
C ASP A 325 -11.38 -23.86 7.83
N VAL A 326 -10.59 -24.21 6.80
CA VAL A 326 -10.42 -25.59 6.34
C VAL A 326 -9.31 -26.26 7.16
N ARG A 327 -9.63 -27.41 7.77
CA ARG A 327 -8.70 -28.14 8.66
C ARG A 327 -8.58 -29.62 8.29
N PRO A 328 -7.38 -30.21 8.42
CA PRO A 328 -7.20 -31.64 8.18
C PRO A 328 -7.91 -32.46 9.27
N LYS A 329 -8.73 -33.41 8.83
CA LYS A 329 -9.44 -34.38 9.67
C LYS A 329 -8.83 -35.76 9.54
N THR A 330 -9.08 -36.61 10.54
CA THR A 330 -8.81 -38.04 10.38
C THR A 330 -9.91 -38.64 9.53
N ILE A 331 -9.58 -39.10 8.33
CA ILE A 331 -10.52 -39.70 7.38
C ILE A 331 -10.24 -41.20 7.23
N ARG A 332 -11.29 -41.97 6.97
CA ARG A 332 -11.18 -43.40 6.67
C ARG A 332 -11.29 -43.60 5.17
N LEU A 333 -10.24 -44.11 4.54
CA LEU A 333 -10.13 -44.34 3.11
C LEU A 333 -10.63 -45.75 2.73
N PRO A 334 -10.94 -46.00 1.44
CA PRO A 334 -11.23 -47.34 0.95
C PRO A 334 -10.10 -48.30 1.32
N GLY A 335 -10.43 -49.50 1.81
CA GLY A 335 -9.45 -50.46 2.33
C GLY A 335 -9.17 -50.38 3.84
N GLY A 336 -9.90 -49.54 4.57
CA GLY A 336 -9.88 -49.53 6.05
C GLY A 336 -8.73 -48.74 6.68
N VAL A 337 -7.85 -48.15 5.85
CA VAL A 337 -6.73 -47.31 6.28
C VAL A 337 -7.25 -45.95 6.75
N THR A 338 -6.76 -45.48 7.89
CA THR A 338 -7.02 -44.14 8.41
C THR A 338 -5.86 -43.20 8.11
N ALA A 339 -6.14 -42.03 7.55
CA ALA A 339 -5.13 -41.02 7.24
C ALA A 339 -5.61 -39.62 7.66
N LYS A 340 -4.68 -38.67 7.75
CA LYS A 340 -5.04 -37.24 7.80
C LYS A 340 -5.38 -36.78 6.38
N GLY A 341 -6.46 -36.03 6.23
CA GLY A 341 -6.95 -35.58 4.94
C GLY A 341 -8.03 -34.52 5.07
N TYR A 342 -8.59 -34.12 3.94
CA TYR A 342 -9.62 -33.10 3.87
C TYR A 342 -10.91 -33.69 3.31
N VAL A 343 -12.03 -33.08 3.68
CA VAL A 343 -13.38 -33.47 3.24
C VAL A 343 -14.02 -32.29 2.52
N VAL A 344 -14.88 -32.57 1.55
CA VAL A 344 -15.63 -31.54 0.84
C VAL A 344 -16.73 -30.98 1.74
N THR A 345 -17.55 -31.83 2.34
CA THR A 345 -18.73 -31.41 3.12
C THR A 345 -18.51 -31.44 4.63
N GLY A 346 -19.22 -30.58 5.37
CA GLY A 346 -19.24 -30.52 6.83
C GLY A 346 -18.32 -29.44 7.42
N GLU A 347 -18.39 -29.22 8.74
CA GLU A 347 -17.68 -28.13 9.44
C GLU A 347 -16.16 -28.17 9.19
N GLY A 348 -15.60 -27.10 8.62
CA GLY A 348 -14.18 -27.04 8.23
C GLY A 348 -13.81 -27.91 7.00
N GLY A 349 -14.80 -28.22 6.17
CA GLY A 349 -14.64 -28.84 4.83
C GLY A 349 -14.45 -27.80 3.72
N LEU A 350 -14.10 -28.28 2.52
CA LEU A 350 -13.74 -27.43 1.38
C LEU A 350 -14.92 -26.78 0.64
N SER A 351 -16.13 -27.32 0.75
CA SER A 351 -17.33 -26.82 0.05
C SER A 351 -17.62 -25.35 0.35
N GLU A 352 -17.68 -24.97 1.62
CA GLU A 352 -17.92 -23.59 2.02
C GLU A 352 -16.79 -22.65 1.56
N ALA A 353 -15.53 -23.12 1.61
CA ALA A 353 -14.40 -22.34 1.11
C ALA A 353 -14.50 -22.13 -0.42
N TRP A 354 -14.89 -23.14 -1.19
CA TRP A 354 -15.11 -23.02 -2.63
C TRP A 354 -16.29 -22.09 -2.95
N GLU A 355 -17.43 -22.24 -2.29
CA GLU A 355 -18.63 -21.43 -2.50
C GLU A 355 -18.40 -19.94 -2.19
N ARG A 356 -17.57 -19.64 -1.20
CA ARG A 356 -17.25 -18.27 -0.78
C ARG A 356 -16.18 -17.61 -1.65
N ASN A 357 -15.24 -18.38 -2.20
CA ASN A 357 -14.02 -17.84 -2.80
C ASN A 357 -13.86 -18.12 -4.31
N LEU A 358 -14.61 -19.05 -4.90
CA LEU A 358 -14.45 -19.51 -6.29
C LEU A 358 -15.71 -19.34 -7.16
N ARG A 359 -16.66 -18.48 -6.79
CA ARG A 359 -17.87 -18.27 -7.60
C ARG A 359 -17.51 -17.96 -9.06
N PRO A 360 -18.19 -18.57 -10.04
CA PRO A 360 -17.85 -18.36 -11.44
C PRO A 360 -18.15 -16.92 -11.86
N ASP A 361 -17.21 -16.32 -12.60
CA ASP A 361 -17.39 -15.01 -13.27
C ASP A 361 -18.29 -15.11 -14.51
N ASP A 362 -18.82 -16.28 -14.84
CA ASP A 362 -19.52 -16.56 -16.09
C ASP A 362 -21.05 -16.51 -15.91
N GLU A 363 -21.61 -15.31 -16.10
CA GLU A 363 -22.82 -15.17 -16.92
C GLU A 363 -22.59 -14.00 -17.86
N ASP A 364 -22.43 -14.38 -19.14
CA ASP A 364 -22.29 -13.54 -20.31
C ASP A 364 -23.45 -12.53 -20.47
N GLU A 365 -23.12 -11.49 -21.22
CA GLU A 365 -24.02 -10.54 -21.84
C GLU A 365 -25.26 -11.21 -22.46
N GLN A 366 -26.41 -11.14 -21.77
CA GLN A 366 -27.73 -10.97 -22.38
C GLN A 366 -28.80 -10.66 -21.32
N GLY A 367 -29.22 -9.39 -21.32
CA GLY A 367 -30.55 -8.94 -20.94
C GLY A 367 -31.16 -9.44 -19.64
N HIS A 368 -30.85 -8.77 -18.51
CA HIS A 368 -31.80 -8.73 -17.40
C HIS A 368 -32.09 -7.29 -16.97
N SER A 369 -33.39 -7.01 -17.09
CA SER A 369 -34.14 -5.80 -16.80
C SER A 369 -33.73 -5.09 -15.52
N GLU A 370 -33.82 -3.76 -15.56
CA GLU A 370 -33.85 -2.86 -14.41
C GLU A 370 -34.65 -3.49 -13.26
N LEU A 371 -33.94 -3.86 -12.19
CA LEU A 371 -34.54 -4.00 -10.87
C LEU A 371 -34.02 -2.81 -10.06
N SER A 372 -34.80 -1.72 -10.08
CA SER A 372 -34.71 -0.71 -9.05
C SER A 372 -34.81 -1.40 -7.69
N PRO A 373 -33.95 -1.06 -6.71
CA PRO A 373 -34.23 -1.43 -5.33
C PRO A 373 -35.57 -0.79 -4.94
N ALA A 374 -36.45 -1.60 -4.35
CA ALA A 374 -37.74 -1.12 -3.85
C ALA A 374 -37.51 0.09 -2.92
N PRO A 375 -38.33 1.15 -3.03
CA PRO A 375 -38.26 2.26 -2.08
C PRO A 375 -38.49 1.69 -0.68
N ILE A 376 -37.57 1.97 0.24
CA ILE A 376 -37.81 1.79 1.67
C ILE A 376 -39.03 2.65 2.00
N PRO A 377 -40.11 2.10 2.57
CA PRO A 377 -41.26 2.91 2.96
C PRO A 377 -40.80 3.98 3.95
N SER A 378 -40.99 5.25 3.60
CA SER A 378 -40.80 6.37 4.51
C SER A 378 -41.92 6.36 5.54
N GLU A 379 -41.75 5.59 6.62
CA GLU A 379 -42.54 5.80 7.82
C GLU A 379 -42.12 7.12 8.48
N PRO A 380 -43.08 7.94 8.91
CA PRO A 380 -42.78 9.21 9.56
C PRO A 380 -42.06 8.96 10.89
N VAL A 381 -40.85 9.50 11.00
CA VAL A 381 -40.07 9.61 12.23
C VAL A 381 -40.96 10.25 13.29
N THR A 382 -41.42 9.44 14.24
CA THR A 382 -42.13 9.96 15.41
C THR A 382 -41.12 10.74 16.25
N ALA A 383 -41.46 11.98 16.57
CA ALA A 383 -40.61 12.92 17.30
C ALA A 383 -40.01 12.28 18.55
N VAL A 384 -38.68 12.22 18.61
CA VAL A 384 -37.95 11.81 19.81
C VAL A 384 -37.99 12.99 20.80
N THR A 385 -38.70 12.79 21.90
CA THR A 385 -38.68 13.66 23.09
C THR A 385 -37.24 13.90 23.57
N PRO A 386 -36.84 15.13 23.92
CA PRO A 386 -35.50 15.40 24.43
C PRO A 386 -35.28 14.69 25.78
N VAL A 387 -34.25 13.84 25.84
CA VAL A 387 -33.78 13.23 27.08
C VAL A 387 -32.85 14.21 27.79
N THR A 388 -33.29 14.70 28.94
CA THR A 388 -32.50 15.50 29.88
C THR A 388 -31.28 14.71 30.37
N PRO A 389 -30.05 15.26 30.33
CA PRO A 389 -28.88 14.58 30.88
C PRO A 389 -28.89 14.62 32.42
N GLN A 390 -29.10 13.45 33.04
CA GLN A 390 -28.82 13.22 34.46
C GLN A 390 -27.33 12.92 34.64
N VAL A 391 -26.52 13.97 34.81
CA VAL A 391 -25.13 13.84 35.28
C VAL A 391 -25.16 13.56 36.79
N LYS A 392 -24.80 12.33 37.19
CA LYS A 392 -24.43 12.04 38.58
C LYS A 392 -23.07 12.69 38.86
N ALA A 393 -23.10 13.76 39.67
CA ALA A 393 -21.93 14.46 40.17
C ALA A 393 -20.98 13.52 40.93
N ARG A 394 -19.70 13.55 40.57
CA ARG A 394 -18.60 12.97 41.37
C ARG A 394 -18.24 13.99 42.45
N LYS A 395 -18.16 13.55 43.70
CA LYS A 395 -17.88 14.36 44.90
C LYS A 395 -16.57 15.16 44.75
N SER A 396 -16.68 16.48 44.73
CA SER A 396 -15.58 17.41 45.01
C SER A 396 -15.43 17.58 46.52
N VAL A 397 -14.24 17.33 47.06
CA VAL A 397 -13.86 17.74 48.42
C VAL A 397 -13.06 19.02 48.29
N THR A 398 -13.58 20.11 48.84
CA THR A 398 -12.89 21.41 48.97
C THR A 398 -12.68 21.69 50.46
N ALA A 399 -11.50 22.21 50.81
CA ALA A 399 -11.22 22.88 52.09
C ALA A 399 -10.21 24.03 51.80
N PRO A 400 -10.15 25.11 52.61
CA PRO A 400 -10.66 26.41 52.20
C PRO A 400 -9.59 27.51 52.04
N VAL A 401 -10.00 28.61 51.39
CA VAL A 401 -9.24 29.85 51.16
C VAL A 401 -9.44 30.85 52.29
N THR A 402 -8.39 31.57 52.70
CA THR A 402 -8.47 33.00 53.12
C THR A 402 -7.10 33.73 52.91
N PRO A 403 -7.04 35.03 52.53
CA PRO A 403 -5.85 35.77 52.01
C PRO A 403 -5.27 36.77 53.06
N PRO A 404 -4.45 37.84 52.81
CA PRO A 404 -3.81 38.44 51.60
C PRO A 404 -2.29 38.80 51.76
N LYS A 405 -1.53 39.32 50.77
CA LYS A 405 -1.29 40.77 50.49
C LYS A 405 -0.35 41.01 49.29
N SER A 406 -0.59 42.13 48.61
CA SER A 406 0.14 42.80 47.52
C SER A 406 1.59 43.23 47.84
N VAL A 407 2.43 43.46 46.81
CA VAL A 407 3.22 44.71 46.56
C VAL A 407 4.14 44.58 45.32
N THR A 408 3.89 45.46 44.33
CA THR A 408 4.70 46.10 43.25
C THR A 408 5.82 45.39 42.44
N ALA A 409 5.75 45.63 41.11
CA ALA A 409 6.81 45.52 40.11
C ALA A 409 7.90 46.63 40.24
N PRO A 410 8.99 46.59 39.44
CA PRO A 410 8.95 47.34 38.17
C PRO A 410 9.67 46.68 36.96
N VAL A 411 9.52 47.34 35.82
CA VAL A 411 9.76 46.92 34.43
C VAL A 411 11.01 47.61 33.81
N THR A 412 11.57 46.98 32.75
CA THR A 412 12.46 47.47 31.64
C THR A 412 13.98 47.70 31.87
N PRO A 413 14.86 47.71 30.80
CA PRO A 413 14.73 47.40 29.35
C PRO A 413 15.89 46.52 28.75
N PRO A 414 15.96 46.24 27.42
CA PRO A 414 16.93 45.31 26.82
C PRO A 414 18.24 45.98 26.35
N VAL A 415 19.33 45.20 26.27
CA VAL A 415 20.62 45.65 25.70
C VAL A 415 21.13 44.67 24.65
N THR A 416 21.25 45.18 23.42
CA THR A 416 22.06 44.67 22.30
C THR A 416 23.54 44.96 22.51
N LYS A 417 24.46 44.03 22.16
CA LYS A 417 25.69 44.31 21.36
C LYS A 417 26.54 43.07 21.02
N LYS A 418 26.72 42.89 19.70
CA LYS A 418 27.91 42.52 18.89
C LYS A 418 28.92 41.43 19.32
N MET A 419 29.21 40.56 18.34
CA MET A 419 30.23 39.49 18.24
C MET A 419 31.68 39.93 18.53
N PRO A 420 32.63 38.97 18.65
CA PRO A 420 33.44 38.68 17.46
C PRO A 420 33.68 37.19 17.15
N SER A 421 33.92 36.95 15.87
CA SER A 421 34.41 35.71 15.26
C SER A 421 35.89 35.49 15.59
N THR A 422 36.28 34.27 15.99
CA THR A 422 37.61 33.71 15.67
C THR A 422 37.53 32.18 15.65
N SER A 423 37.94 31.64 14.52
CA SER A 423 38.18 30.22 14.25
C SER A 423 39.37 29.71 15.07
N THR A 424 39.26 28.52 15.67
CA THR A 424 40.44 27.72 16.02
C THR A 424 40.13 26.24 15.88
N VAL A 425 40.78 25.64 14.89
CA VAL A 425 40.78 24.21 14.56
C VAL A 425 41.45 23.42 15.68
N THR A 426 40.83 22.34 16.14
CA THR A 426 41.44 21.37 17.07
C THR A 426 41.86 20.12 16.29
N PRO A 427 43.11 19.62 16.42
CA PRO A 427 43.58 18.48 15.65
C PRO A 427 43.03 17.15 16.18
N VAL A 428 42.74 16.25 15.23
CA VAL A 428 42.26 14.88 15.42
C VAL A 428 43.35 14.03 16.07
N THR A 429 43.01 13.35 17.17
CA THR A 429 43.87 12.33 17.80
C THR A 429 43.53 10.96 17.22
N ALA A 430 44.55 10.23 16.77
CA ALA A 430 44.42 8.87 16.24
C ALA A 430 44.10 7.86 17.36
N VAL A 431 43.12 6.98 17.11
CA VAL A 431 42.84 5.82 17.97
C VAL A 431 43.23 4.55 17.24
N THR A 432 44.18 3.84 17.85
CA THR A 432 44.74 2.54 17.48
C THR A 432 43.66 1.43 17.49
N PRO A 433 43.68 0.48 16.53
CA PRO A 433 42.69 -0.60 16.48
C PRO A 433 42.93 -1.65 17.57
N SER A 434 41.85 -2.07 18.24
CA SER A 434 41.87 -3.19 19.20
C SER A 434 42.09 -4.51 18.49
N GLN A 435 43.12 -5.26 18.91
CA GLN A 435 43.24 -6.68 18.62
C GLN A 435 42.28 -7.48 19.51
N GLY A 436 41.44 -8.31 18.89
CA GLY A 436 40.60 -9.32 19.52
C GLY A 436 40.26 -10.41 18.51
N MET A 437 40.53 -11.66 18.88
CA MET A 437 40.70 -12.84 18.01
C MET A 437 39.44 -13.31 17.25
N GLY A 438 39.65 -13.85 16.04
CA GLY A 438 38.81 -14.93 15.50
C GLY A 438 38.60 -14.94 13.98
N GLY A 439 39.24 -15.88 13.26
CA GLY A 439 38.74 -16.37 11.95
C GLY A 439 39.51 -15.97 10.69
N LYS A 440 40.69 -16.55 10.47
CA LYS A 440 41.35 -16.57 9.15
C LYS A 440 40.55 -17.44 8.16
N LYS A 441 39.95 -16.82 7.13
CA LYS A 441 39.79 -17.33 5.74
C LYS A 441 38.78 -16.43 4.99
N ALA A 442 39.26 -15.38 4.33
CA ALA A 442 38.52 -14.69 3.24
C ALA A 442 39.34 -13.59 2.52
N ALA A 443 40.55 -13.24 2.95
CA ALA A 443 41.32 -12.13 2.35
C ALA A 443 42.39 -12.61 1.35
N LYS A 444 42.00 -13.41 0.34
CA LYS A 444 42.91 -13.79 -0.75
C LYS A 444 42.27 -13.87 -2.15
N ALA A 445 41.12 -13.21 -2.35
CA ALA A 445 40.40 -13.23 -3.64
C ALA A 445 40.05 -11.83 -4.19
N TRP A 446 40.63 -10.74 -3.64
CA TRP A 446 40.26 -9.36 -4.04
C TRP A 446 41.44 -8.51 -4.52
N LEU A 447 42.52 -9.17 -4.98
CA LEU A 447 43.74 -8.48 -5.44
C LEU A 447 44.35 -9.13 -6.70
N LEU A 448 43.55 -9.81 -7.52
CA LEU A 448 44.04 -10.54 -8.70
C LEU A 448 43.17 -10.40 -9.97
N GLU A 449 42.32 -9.38 -10.06
CA GLU A 449 41.43 -9.20 -11.23
C GLU A 449 41.42 -7.76 -11.79
N GLN A 450 42.55 -7.05 -11.66
CA GLN A 450 42.80 -5.74 -12.31
C GLN A 450 44.02 -5.73 -13.24
N GLU A 451 44.62 -6.89 -13.57
CA GLU A 451 45.77 -6.99 -14.48
C GLU A 451 45.56 -8.00 -15.63
N ALA A 452 44.35 -8.10 -16.20
CA ALA A 452 44.14 -8.95 -17.37
C ALA A 452 43.09 -8.41 -18.37
N THR A 453 43.27 -7.19 -18.87
CA THR A 453 43.12 -6.85 -20.31
C THR A 453 43.55 -5.39 -20.53
N ALA A 454 44.85 -5.24 -20.83
CA ALA A 454 45.32 -4.22 -21.77
C ALA A 454 45.04 -4.67 -23.20
#